data_AF-A0AAN8ZC51-F1
#
_entry.id   AF-A0AAN8ZC51-F1
#
_cell.length_a   1.000
_cell.length_b   1.000
_cell.length_c   1.000
_cell.angle_alpha   90.00
_cell.angle_beta   90.00
_cell.angle_gamma   90.00
#
_symmetry.space_group_name_H-M   'P 1'
#
loop_
_entity.id
_entity.type
_entity.pdbx_description
1 polymer ?
#
loop_
_entity_poly.entity_id
_entity_poly.type
_entity_poly.pdbx_seq_one_letter_code
_entity_poly.pdbx_strand_id
1 'polypeptide(L)'
;MVYKPELENLVKTYGKFWCTWQTDRGDPLPLGAPALMMSPQAVNLGMVNPELVQRRDQKYGISTPDLKEARLEIPESEWTNPNADYWKQNGKGFAIDVVPAEMKLRAPFP
;
A
#
# COMPACT_ATOMS: atom_id res chain seq x y z
N MET A 1 -12.59 -6.57 -10.71
CA MET A 1 -12.48 -6.42 -9.24
C MET A 1 -11.51 -7.46 -8.73
N VAL A 2 -10.75 -7.18 -7.67
CA VAL A 2 -9.89 -8.19 -7.01
C VAL A 2 -10.80 -9.25 -6.38
N TYR A 3 -10.53 -10.53 -6.63
CA TYR A 3 -11.35 -11.62 -6.09
C TYR A 3 -10.93 -11.99 -4.66
N LYS A 4 -11.78 -12.77 -3.97
CA LYS A 4 -11.59 -13.15 -2.55
C LYS A 4 -10.25 -13.87 -2.29
N PRO A 5 -9.78 -14.82 -3.13
CA PRO A 5 -8.51 -15.52 -2.90
C PRO A 5 -7.27 -14.61 -2.91
N GLU A 6 -7.26 -13.58 -3.76
CA GLU A 6 -6.15 -12.62 -3.82
C GLU A 6 -6.13 -11.74 -2.57
N LEU A 7 -7.31 -11.38 -2.04
CA LEU A 7 -7.42 -10.62 -0.80
C LEU A 7 -6.89 -11.39 0.41
N GLU A 8 -7.07 -12.70 0.49
CA GLU A 8 -6.51 -13.54 1.57
C GLU A 8 -4.99 -13.46 1.65
N ASN A 9 -4.32 -13.33 0.51
CA ASN A 9 -2.86 -13.12 0.47
C ASN A 9 -2.49 -11.67 0.78
N LEU A 10 -3.27 -10.70 0.29
CA LEU A 10 -2.99 -9.27 0.48
C LEU A 10 -3.21 -8.81 1.92
N VAL A 11 -4.17 -9.38 2.66
CA VAL A 11 -4.43 -8.98 4.06
C VAL A 11 -3.20 -9.20 4.95
N LYS A 12 -2.35 -10.18 4.62
CA LYS A 12 -1.10 -10.47 5.33
C LYS A 12 0.00 -9.42 5.13
N THR A 13 -0.16 -8.49 4.19
CA THR A 13 0.84 -7.44 3.91
C THR A 13 0.63 -6.18 4.75
N TYR A 14 -0.29 -6.20 5.72
CA TYR A 14 -0.67 -5.04 6.54
C TYR A 14 -1.15 -3.84 5.73
N GLY A 15 -1.61 -4.09 4.50
CA GLY A 15 -1.98 -3.06 3.52
C GLY A 15 -0.81 -2.21 3.03
N LYS A 16 0.45 -2.66 3.17
CA LYS A 16 1.65 -1.90 2.80
C LYS A 16 2.33 -2.50 1.59
N PHE A 17 2.87 -1.64 0.72
CA PHE A 17 3.58 -2.07 -0.47
C PHE A 17 4.60 -1.01 -0.91
N TRP A 18 5.64 -1.45 -1.61
CA TRP A 18 6.60 -0.55 -2.23
C TRP A 18 6.12 -0.17 -3.62
N CYS A 19 5.93 1.12 -3.86
CA CYS A 19 5.59 1.67 -5.17
C CYS A 19 6.85 2.21 -5.84
N THR A 20 7.25 1.58 -6.95
CA THR A 20 8.39 2.02 -7.76
C THR A 20 8.00 3.07 -8.80
N TRP A 21 6.72 3.41 -8.91
CA TRP A 21 6.22 4.37 -9.90
C TRP A 21 5.39 5.49 -9.25
N GLN A 22 5.99 6.67 -9.14
CA GLN A 22 5.32 7.89 -8.70
C GLN A 22 4.80 8.66 -9.93
N THR A 23 3.54 8.38 -10.32
CA THR A 23 2.89 9.00 -11.49
C THR A 23 2.62 10.49 -11.30
N ASP A 24 2.47 10.94 -10.06
CA ASP A 24 2.26 12.32 -9.65
C ASP A 24 3.48 13.23 -9.87
N ARG A 25 4.69 12.66 -9.95
CA ARG A 25 5.92 13.41 -10.23
C ARG A 25 6.04 13.87 -11.69
N GLY A 26 5.28 13.25 -12.60
CA GLY A 26 5.26 13.60 -14.02
C GLY A 26 6.44 13.05 -14.84
N ASP A 27 7.19 12.09 -14.29
CA ASP A 27 8.34 11.53 -15.01
C ASP A 27 7.92 10.63 -16.18
N PRO A 28 8.66 10.67 -17.30
CA PRO A 28 8.38 9.86 -18.47
C PRO A 28 8.65 8.37 -18.24
N LEU A 29 9.50 8.03 -17.27
CA LEU A 29 9.84 6.66 -16.91
C LEU A 29 9.70 6.48 -15.39
N PRO A 30 9.33 5.28 -14.90
CA PRO A 30 9.19 4.97 -13.48
C PRO A 30 10.56 4.77 -12.82
N LEU A 31 11.40 5.79 -12.87
CA LEU A 31 12.74 5.80 -12.27
C LEU A 31 12.69 6.47 -10.89
N GLY A 32 13.67 6.19 -10.04
CA GLY A 32 13.80 6.80 -8.72
C GLY A 32 13.59 5.83 -7.56
N ALA A 33 13.59 6.37 -6.35
CA ALA A 33 13.47 5.57 -5.13
C ALA A 33 12.08 4.93 -5.03
N PRO A 34 11.97 3.68 -4.60
CA PRO A 34 10.67 3.11 -4.25
C PRO A 34 10.08 3.86 -3.05
N ALA A 35 8.81 4.23 -3.13
CA ALA A 35 8.07 4.84 -2.04
C ALA A 35 7.30 3.77 -1.25
N LEU A 36 7.37 3.83 0.08
CA LEU A 36 6.52 2.99 0.92
C LEU A 36 5.11 3.58 0.91
N MET A 37 4.18 2.84 0.32
CA MET A 37 2.76 3.21 0.25
C MET A 37 1.94 2.33 1.18
N MET A 38 0.81 2.87 1.63
CA MET A 38 -0.14 2.13 2.45
C MET A 38 -1.56 2.31 1.92
N SER A 39 -2.34 1.25 2.07
CA SER A 39 -3.77 1.27 1.89
C SER A 39 -4.42 2.09 2.99
N PRO A 40 -5.59 2.70 2.72
CA PRO A 40 -6.34 3.43 3.73
C PRO A 40 -6.54 2.61 5.02
N GLN A 41 -6.44 3.28 6.16
CA GLN A 41 -6.49 2.69 7.49
C GLN A 41 -7.65 3.28 8.30
N ALA A 42 -8.09 2.57 9.33
CA ALA A 42 -9.16 3.03 10.21
C ALA A 42 -8.76 4.22 11.12
N VAL A 43 -7.46 4.54 11.22
CA VAL A 43 -6.99 5.72 11.95
C VAL A 43 -7.32 6.99 11.16
N ASN A 44 -7.64 8.09 11.86
CA ASN A 44 -8.16 9.32 11.24
C ASN A 44 -7.31 9.82 10.05
N LEU A 45 -5.99 9.90 10.21
CA LEU A 45 -5.04 10.29 9.15
C LEU A 45 -5.02 9.35 7.93
N GLY A 46 -5.47 8.10 8.10
CA GLY A 46 -5.47 7.08 7.06
C GLY A 46 -6.82 6.87 6.38
N MET A 47 -7.87 7.60 6.76
CA MET A 47 -9.19 7.42 6.16
C MET A 47 -9.27 8.10 4.79
N VAL A 48 -9.90 7.42 3.83
CA VAL A 48 -10.26 8.04 2.54
C VAL A 48 -11.38 9.03 2.75
N ASN A 49 -11.35 10.15 2.03
CA ASN A 49 -12.50 11.05 1.95
C ASN A 49 -13.77 10.26 1.53
N PRO A 50 -14.82 10.23 2.37
CA PRO A 50 -16.05 9.48 2.09
C PRO A 50 -16.71 9.85 0.76
N GLU A 51 -16.59 11.11 0.33
CA GLU A 51 -17.16 11.59 -0.93
C GLU A 51 -16.49 10.92 -2.15
N LEU A 52 -15.19 10.63 -2.07
CA LEU A 52 -14.48 9.90 -3.13
C LEU A 52 -14.96 8.45 -3.22
N VAL A 53 -15.22 7.82 -2.07
CA VAL A 53 -15.76 6.46 -1.99
C VAL A 53 -17.18 6.43 -2.59
N GLN A 54 -18.03 7.39 -2.24
CA GLN A 54 -19.38 7.48 -2.78
C GLN A 54 -19.38 7.71 -4.30
N ARG A 55 -18.53 8.61 -4.81
CA ARG A 55 -18.38 8.85 -6.26
C ARG A 55 -17.93 7.59 -6.99
N ARG A 56 -17.00 6.82 -6.43
CA ARG A 56 -16.59 5.51 -6.98
C ARG A 56 -17.78 4.54 -7.01
N ASP A 57 -18.52 4.45 -5.91
CA ASP A 57 -19.66 3.53 -5.77
C ASP A 57 -20.74 3.82 -6.82
N GLN A 58 -21.08 5.10 -7.00
CA GLN A 58 -22.00 5.55 -8.05
C GLN A 58 -21.46 5.25 -9.46
N LYS A 59 -20.18 5.54 -9.72
CA LYS A 59 -19.56 5.36 -11.03
C LYS A 59 -19.55 3.90 -11.49
N TYR A 60 -19.30 2.97 -10.58
CA TYR A 60 -19.15 1.55 -10.91
C TYR A 60 -20.35 0.69 -10.49
N GLY A 61 -21.40 1.28 -9.91
CA GLY A 61 -22.56 0.55 -9.42
C GLY A 61 -22.21 -0.47 -8.33
N ILE A 62 -21.28 -0.14 -7.43
CA ILE A 62 -20.81 -1.02 -6.36
C ILE A 62 -21.26 -0.49 -4.99
N SER A 63 -21.52 -1.39 -4.05
CA SER A 63 -21.88 -1.07 -2.67
C SER A 63 -20.68 -1.31 -1.74
N THR A 64 -20.13 -0.25 -1.13
CA THR A 64 -19.09 -0.41 -0.10
C THR A 64 -19.55 -1.27 1.09
N PRO A 65 -20.76 -1.10 1.66
CA PRO A 65 -21.28 -1.98 2.70
C PRO A 65 -21.24 -3.46 2.33
N ASP A 66 -21.76 -3.82 1.16
CA ASP A 66 -21.84 -5.22 0.71
C ASP A 66 -20.42 -5.80 0.51
N LEU A 67 -19.50 -4.99 -0.04
CA LEU A 67 -18.09 -5.38 -0.18
C LEU A 67 -17.38 -5.56 1.18
N LYS A 68 -17.78 -4.84 2.22
CA LYS A 68 -17.27 -5.05 3.58
C LYS A 68 -17.81 -6.35 4.16
N GLU A 69 -19.11 -6.59 4.03
CA GLU A 69 -19.76 -7.80 4.53
C GLU A 69 -19.18 -9.07 3.88
N ALA A 70 -18.99 -9.06 2.56
CA ALA A 70 -18.42 -10.18 1.81
C ALA A 70 -16.96 -10.54 2.23
N ARG A 71 -16.28 -9.65 2.97
CA ARG A 71 -14.88 -9.81 3.39
C ARG A 71 -14.71 -10.11 4.89
N LEU A 72 -15.81 -10.17 5.66
CA LEU A 72 -15.76 -10.41 7.12
C LEU A 72 -15.05 -11.71 7.50
N GLU A 73 -15.10 -12.73 6.63
CA GLU A 73 -14.48 -14.03 6.87
C GLU A 73 -12.97 -14.07 6.55
N ILE A 74 -12.40 -13.01 5.97
CA ILE A 74 -10.97 -12.98 5.65
C ILE A 74 -10.21 -12.65 6.94
N PRO A 75 -9.40 -13.59 7.47
CA PRO A 75 -8.72 -13.37 8.74
C PRO A 75 -7.64 -12.30 8.60
N GLU A 76 -7.60 -11.36 9.54
CA GLU A 76 -6.49 -10.42 9.68
C GLU A 76 -5.21 -11.14 10.16
N SER A 77 -4.05 -10.55 9.91
CA SER A 77 -2.78 -11.08 10.41
C SER A 77 -2.74 -11.01 11.94
N GLU A 78 -2.64 -12.17 12.61
CA GLU A 78 -2.61 -12.28 14.08
C GLU A 78 -1.47 -11.46 14.71
N TRP A 79 -0.35 -11.34 13.99
CA TRP A 79 0.79 -10.55 14.43
C TRP A 79 1.14 -9.52 13.37
N THR A 80 1.16 -8.25 13.78
CA THR A 80 1.74 -7.17 12.99
C THR A 80 3.10 -6.81 13.56
N ASN A 81 4.13 -6.75 12.71
CA ASN A 81 5.46 -6.31 13.12
C ASN A 81 5.38 -4.90 13.76
N PRO A 82 5.94 -4.67 14.96
CA PRO A 82 5.88 -3.37 15.63
C PRO A 82 6.37 -2.18 14.78
N ASN A 83 7.33 -2.42 13.89
CA ASN A 83 7.86 -1.40 13.00
C ASN A 83 6.99 -1.14 11.76
N ALA A 84 6.06 -2.05 11.43
CA ALA A 84 5.18 -1.86 10.28
C ALA A 84 4.28 -0.62 10.49
N ASP A 85 3.77 -0.42 11.70
CA ASP A 85 2.84 0.66 12.04
C ASP A 85 3.49 1.80 12.84
N TYR A 86 4.82 1.92 12.78
CA TYR A 86 5.59 2.96 13.48
C TYR A 86 5.03 4.38 13.28
N TRP A 87 4.55 4.67 12.06
CA TRP A 87 3.97 5.96 11.69
C TRP A 87 2.69 6.30 12.48
N LYS A 88 1.89 5.31 12.89
CA LYS A 88 0.64 5.53 13.64
C LYS A 88 0.90 6.17 15.00
N GLN A 89 2.04 5.85 15.60
CA GLN A 89 2.43 6.33 16.93
C GLN A 89 3.25 7.62 16.86
N ASN A 90 4.12 7.75 15.85
CA ASN A 90 5.13 8.81 15.80
C ASN A 90 4.83 9.91 14.76
N GLY A 91 3.85 9.69 13.87
CA GLY A 91 3.56 10.60 12.75
C GLY A 91 4.67 10.66 11.69
N LYS A 92 5.65 9.76 11.75
CA LYS A 92 6.82 9.73 10.85
C LYS A 92 6.81 8.45 10.01
N GLY A 93 6.97 8.62 8.70
CA GLY A 93 7.16 7.51 7.75
C GLY A 93 8.63 7.25 7.46
N PHE A 94 8.91 6.10 6.83
CA PHE A 94 10.21 5.82 6.25
C PHE A 94 10.28 6.37 4.83
N ALA A 95 11.37 7.06 4.51
CA ALA A 95 11.71 7.49 3.17
C ALA A 95 12.94 6.72 2.69
N ILE A 96 12.96 6.40 1.40
CA ILE A 96 14.14 5.84 0.72
C ILE A 96 14.60 6.89 -0.27
N ASP A 97 15.92 7.12 -0.30
CA ASP A 97 16.58 7.96 -1.28
C ASP A 97 17.51 7.10 -2.15
N VAL A 98 17.66 7.50 -3.42
CA VAL A 98 18.67 6.91 -4.31
C VAL A 98 19.94 7.71 -4.16
N VAL A 99 21.03 7.03 -3.82
CA VAL A 99 22.37 7.61 -3.79
C VAL A 99 23.19 7.11 -4.97
N PRO A 100 24.08 7.94 -5.56
CA PRO A 100 25.06 7.47 -6.52
C PRO A 100 25.93 6.38 -5.89
N ALA A 101 26.16 5.29 -6.63
CA ALA A 101 27.03 4.21 -6.22
C ALA A 101 27.84 3.71 -7.42
N GLU A 102 29.10 3.31 -7.18
CA GLU A 102 29.89 2.66 -8.21
C GLU A 102 29.31 1.29 -8.55
N MET A 103 29.00 1.08 -9.83
CA MET A 103 28.46 -0.19 -10.31
C MET A 103 29.55 -1.27 -10.24
N LYS A 104 29.30 -2.34 -9.48
CA LYS A 104 30.17 -3.52 -9.49
C LYS A 104 30.02 -4.22 -10.83
N LEU A 105 31.02 -4.05 -11.70
CA LEU A 105 31.03 -4.63 -13.05
C LEU A 105 31.21 -6.15 -13.08
N ARG A 106 31.60 -6.76 -11.95
CA ARG A 106 31.87 -8.20 -11.83
C ARG A 106 31.25 -8.71 -10.53
N ALA A 107 30.43 -9.76 -10.63
CA ALA A 107 30.04 -10.54 -9.47
C ALA A 107 31.24 -11.38 -9.01
N PRO A 108 31.52 -11.53 -7.70
CA PRO A 108 32.47 -12.52 -7.22
C PRO A 108 31.97 -13.89 -7.69
N PHE A 109 32.80 -14.60 -8.45
CA PHE A 109 32.54 -15.99 -8.82
C PHE A 109 32.62 -16.84 -7.54
N PRO A 110 31.69 -17.78 -7.31
CA PRO A 110 31.75 -18.67 -6.15
C PRO A 110 33.02 -19.52 -6.11
#